data_AF-A0A2M7NCR6-F1
#
_entry.id   AF-A0A2M7NCR6-F1
#
_cell.length_a   1.000
_cell.length_b   1.000
_cell.length_c   1.000
_cell.angle_alpha   90.00
_cell.angle_beta   90.00
_cell.angle_gamma   90.00
#
_symmetry.space_group_name_H-M   'P 1'
#
loop_
_entity.id
_entity.type
_entity.pdbx_description
1 polymer ?
#
loop_
_entity_poly.entity_id
_entity_poly.type
_entity_poly.pdbx_seq_one_letter_code
_entity_poly.pdbx_strand_id
1 'polypeptide(L)'
;MAIGITTITIMPTMSGVSVSQTPPPLVLSALNNGEGQGRWSLHSELARAVSFTKNTFQKKQSYLNLSSIISRLAEQISALQYTPQQYTCFVVQDSTPREILAPAYPDRLVHRLIVNYMEPSLDKQFINDAFANRTGKGHHAAVHRLQNWLGNPALRYFLKTDIHNFFYSIEKNILFNLLQWHIKRLPYPASTQELLKYLVKQIIFHNPLLPPPVFTGNQRMHQLIPAHKSFFNIPANKGLPLGNLTSQFFAQIYLNELDRFVKHRLKVRYYIRYVDDIILLSDSMEHLQYCHLQIKQFLQNNLHLTLHPEKTIFQPCSTGIDFLGYIVKKDYLLVRKRVVKAFKQKLHFYNHLFCPEKYPYFAISGNSKIEKMYREGKLKPPVQPSPELLKNILCCINSYYGILRFANTYKLRRDIYLNHFKGLQKYFYATGRFEKIGLLQKYL
;
A
#
# COMPACT_ATOMS: atom_id res chain seq x y z
N MET A 1 11.31 -5.54 3.19
CA MET A 1 11.14 -4.25 3.89
C MET A 1 11.32 -3.07 2.90
N ALA A 2 10.89 -3.25 1.66
CA ALA A 2 10.26 -2.18 0.90
C ALA A 2 8.85 -2.73 0.71
N ILE A 3 7.96 -2.36 1.62
CA ILE A 3 6.50 -2.34 1.51
C ILE A 3 6.20 -1.25 2.56
N GLY A 4 5.73 -0.08 2.15
CA GLY A 4 4.37 0.05 1.65
C GLY A 4 3.51 0.16 2.89
N ILE A 5 2.84 1.30 3.02
CA ILE A 5 1.71 1.50 3.94
C ILE A 5 0.99 0.17 4.06
N THR A 6 0.92 -0.35 5.27
CA THR A 6 0.32 -1.61 5.67
C THR A 6 -0.80 -2.00 4.71
N THR A 7 -0.45 -2.78 3.68
CA THR A 7 -1.42 -3.57 2.96
C THR A 7 -1.73 -4.69 3.93
N ILE A 8 -2.65 -4.42 4.85
CA ILE A 8 -3.34 -5.46 5.60
C ILE A 8 -3.76 -6.50 4.57
N THR A 9 -3.19 -7.69 4.73
CA THR A 9 -3.54 -8.99 4.17
C THR A 9 -4.91 -8.99 3.50
N ILE A 10 -4.95 -9.12 2.17
CA ILE A 10 -6.13 -9.61 1.46
C ILE A 10 -5.79 -11.04 1.03
N MET A 11 -6.35 -12.01 1.74
CA MET A 11 -6.63 -13.36 1.25
C MET A 11 -7.97 -13.78 1.86
N PRO A 12 -8.78 -14.64 1.22
CA PRO A 12 -8.88 -14.99 -0.20
C PRO A 12 -10.15 -14.39 -0.83
N THR A 13 -10.24 -14.58 -2.14
CA THR A 13 -11.41 -14.46 -3.01
C THR A 13 -12.75 -14.76 -2.32
N MET A 14 -13.61 -13.74 -2.21
CA MET A 14 -15.05 -13.98 -2.35
C MET A 14 -15.33 -13.97 -3.85
N SER A 15 -15.52 -15.17 -4.38
CA SER A 15 -16.14 -15.40 -5.67
C SER A 15 -17.48 -14.68 -5.76
N GLY A 16 -17.70 -13.95 -6.87
CA GLY A 16 -19.04 -13.60 -7.32
C GLY A 16 -19.57 -12.23 -6.94
N VAL A 17 -18.89 -11.14 -7.33
CA VAL A 17 -19.58 -9.99 -7.96
C VAL A 17 -18.65 -9.40 -9.02
N SER A 18 -18.88 -9.75 -10.28
CA SER A 18 -18.30 -9.04 -11.43
C SER A 18 -18.86 -7.63 -11.48
N VAL A 19 -18.14 -6.65 -10.93
CA VAL A 19 -18.51 -5.24 -11.08
C VAL A 19 -17.70 -4.66 -12.24
N SER A 20 -18.07 -5.06 -13.46
CA SER A 20 -17.62 -4.42 -14.71
C SER A 20 -18.63 -3.39 -15.22
N GLN A 21 -19.61 -3.01 -14.39
CA GLN A 21 -20.57 -1.97 -14.75
C GLN A 21 -20.01 -0.61 -14.35
N THR A 22 -19.89 0.28 -15.34
CA THR A 22 -19.64 1.71 -15.13
C THR A 22 -20.65 2.24 -14.11
N PRO A 23 -20.23 2.97 -13.06
CA PRO A 23 -21.18 3.52 -12.11
C PRO A 23 -22.15 4.48 -12.83
N PRO A 24 -23.41 4.52 -12.39
CA PRO A 24 -24.44 5.37 -12.99
C PRO A 24 -24.15 6.86 -12.72
N PRO A 25 -24.72 7.80 -13.49
CA PRO A 25 -24.56 9.23 -13.25
C PRO A 25 -24.92 9.64 -11.81
N LEU A 26 -24.18 10.59 -11.22
CA LEU A 26 -24.59 11.20 -9.95
C LEU A 26 -25.78 12.13 -10.23
N VAL A 27 -26.98 11.68 -9.89
CA VAL A 27 -28.20 12.50 -9.97
C VAL A 27 -28.35 13.27 -8.67
N LEU A 28 -28.34 14.60 -8.75
CA LEU A 28 -28.50 15.54 -7.63
C LEU A 28 -29.94 15.63 -7.08
N SER A 29 -30.84 14.70 -7.44
CA SER A 29 -32.25 14.85 -7.10
C SER A 29 -32.46 14.81 -5.58
N ALA A 30 -32.75 15.98 -5.03
CA ALA A 30 -33.47 16.12 -3.78
C ALA A 30 -34.78 15.31 -3.88
N LEU A 31 -35.12 14.64 -2.77
CA LEU A 31 -36.44 14.11 -2.42
C LEU A 31 -37.52 14.34 -3.50
N ASN A 32 -37.71 13.40 -4.41
CA ASN A 32 -38.95 13.34 -5.19
C ASN A 32 -39.35 11.87 -5.36
N ASN A 33 -40.37 11.50 -4.59
CA ASN A 33 -41.16 10.29 -4.77
C ASN A 33 -41.79 10.34 -6.17
N GLY A 34 -41.53 9.32 -7.00
CA GLY A 34 -42.07 9.26 -8.36
C GLY A 34 -41.33 8.26 -9.24
N GLU A 35 -41.83 7.03 -9.21
CA GLU A 35 -41.81 5.91 -10.15
C GLU A 35 -40.79 5.86 -11.32
N GLY A 36 -40.22 4.66 -11.51
CA GLY A 36 -40.19 4.07 -12.86
C GLY A 36 -38.94 4.26 -13.73
N GLN A 37 -37.75 4.01 -13.21
CA GLN A 37 -36.55 3.46 -13.90
C GLN A 37 -35.37 3.60 -12.93
N GLY A 38 -34.61 2.54 -12.66
CA GLY A 38 -33.61 2.45 -11.58
C GLY A 38 -32.75 3.70 -11.36
N ARG A 39 -33.23 4.62 -10.51
CA ARG A 39 -32.59 5.90 -10.19
C ARG A 39 -31.58 5.66 -9.07
N TRP A 40 -30.32 5.65 -9.44
CA TRP A 40 -29.21 5.66 -8.49
C TRP A 40 -29.07 7.06 -7.92
N SER A 41 -29.22 7.17 -6.61
CA SER A 41 -29.02 8.41 -5.86
C SER A 41 -27.62 8.42 -5.23
N LEU A 42 -27.18 9.60 -4.81
CA LEU A 42 -25.93 9.73 -4.06
C LEU A 42 -25.93 8.86 -2.78
N HIS A 43 -27.10 8.63 -2.17
CA HIS A 43 -27.26 7.70 -1.05
C HIS A 43 -26.91 6.26 -1.44
N SER A 44 -27.40 5.76 -2.58
CA SER A 44 -27.08 4.41 -3.04
C SER A 44 -25.60 4.23 -3.39
N GLU A 45 -24.96 5.26 -3.95
CA GLU A 45 -23.53 5.22 -4.27
C GLU A 45 -22.65 5.25 -3.01
N LEU A 46 -23.01 6.04 -2.01
CA LEU A 46 -22.33 6.04 -0.70
C LEU A 46 -22.55 4.72 0.05
N ALA A 47 -23.76 4.13 0.00
CA ALA A 47 -24.02 2.82 0.56
C ALA A 47 -23.19 1.73 -0.14
N ARG A 48 -23.09 1.77 -1.47
CA ARG A 48 -22.21 0.91 -2.25
C ARG A 48 -20.74 1.12 -1.86
N ALA A 49 -20.29 2.35 -1.62
CA ALA A 49 -18.93 2.63 -1.17
C ALA A 49 -18.58 1.90 0.14
N VAL A 50 -19.54 1.72 1.05
CA VAL A 50 -19.35 0.97 2.31
C VAL A 50 -18.85 -0.45 2.07
N SER A 51 -19.40 -1.17 1.08
CA SER A 51 -19.02 -2.56 0.81
C SER A 51 -17.56 -2.69 0.38
N PHE A 52 -17.03 -1.66 -0.29
CA PHE A 52 -15.63 -1.59 -0.73
C PHE A 52 -14.66 -1.01 0.30
N THR A 53 -15.14 -0.53 1.47
CA THR A 53 -14.25 -0.09 2.56
C THR A 53 -13.79 -1.27 3.42
N LYS A 54 -12.50 -1.27 3.77
CA LYS A 54 -11.89 -2.31 4.63
C LYS A 54 -12.60 -2.39 6.00
N ASN A 55 -12.66 -3.60 6.56
CA ASN A 55 -13.20 -3.84 7.89
C ASN A 55 -12.24 -3.35 8.98
N THR A 56 -12.32 -2.05 9.30
CA THR A 56 -11.49 -1.37 10.31
C THR A 56 -12.24 -1.21 11.62
N PHE A 57 -11.52 -0.99 12.72
CA PHE A 57 -12.15 -0.71 14.02
C PHE A 57 -13.11 0.48 13.95
N GLN A 58 -12.72 1.57 13.27
CA GLN A 58 -13.61 2.73 13.05
C GLN A 58 -14.86 2.37 12.24
N LYS A 59 -14.76 1.49 11.22
CA LYS A 59 -15.94 0.98 10.49
C LYS A 59 -16.88 0.23 11.43
N LYS A 60 -16.34 -0.62 12.31
CA LYS A 60 -17.13 -1.35 13.32
C LYS A 60 -17.84 -0.40 14.28
N GLN A 61 -17.14 0.62 14.79
CA GLN A 61 -17.74 1.64 15.66
C GLN A 61 -18.82 2.46 14.94
N SER A 62 -18.63 2.73 13.65
CA SER A 62 -19.57 3.52 12.84
C SER A 62 -20.77 2.72 12.34
N TYR A 63 -20.81 1.39 12.56
CA TYR A 63 -21.79 0.51 11.96
C TYR A 63 -23.23 0.85 12.38
N LEU A 64 -23.43 1.18 13.66
CA LEU A 64 -24.74 1.55 14.20
C LEU A 64 -25.26 2.90 13.64
N ASN A 65 -24.35 3.79 13.23
CA ASN A 65 -24.68 5.13 12.74
C ASN A 65 -24.53 5.25 11.21
N LEU A 66 -24.39 4.13 10.50
CA LEU A 66 -24.01 4.13 9.09
C LEU A 66 -25.03 4.85 8.20
N SER A 67 -26.32 4.63 8.45
CA SER A 67 -27.42 5.28 7.71
C SER A 67 -27.34 6.81 7.85
N SER A 68 -27.21 7.29 9.09
CA SER A 68 -27.06 8.73 9.37
C SER A 68 -25.82 9.33 8.71
N ILE A 69 -24.69 8.61 8.73
CA ILE A 69 -23.46 9.05 8.05
C ILE A 69 -23.70 9.21 6.54
N ILE A 70 -24.35 8.23 5.91
CA ILE A 70 -24.66 8.25 4.47
C ILE A 70 -25.58 9.43 4.13
N SER A 71 -26.69 9.60 4.86
CA SER A 71 -27.65 10.68 4.60
C SER A 71 -27.01 12.05 4.73
N ARG A 72 -26.28 12.29 5.83
CA ARG A 72 -25.58 13.56 6.04
C ARG A 72 -24.54 13.84 4.96
N LEU A 73 -23.74 12.85 4.56
CA LEU A 73 -22.79 13.03 3.46
C LEU A 73 -23.51 13.33 2.14
N ALA A 74 -24.62 12.66 1.86
CA ALA A 74 -25.38 12.88 0.64
C ALA A 74 -25.96 14.29 0.59
N GLU A 75 -26.48 14.81 1.70
CA GLU A 75 -26.95 16.20 1.83
C GLU A 75 -25.81 17.19 1.61
N GLN A 76 -24.70 17.01 2.33
CA GLN A 76 -23.52 17.91 2.24
C GLN A 76 -22.92 17.97 0.83
N ILE A 77 -22.82 16.82 0.17
CA ILE A 77 -22.26 16.74 -1.19
C ILE A 77 -23.24 17.33 -2.20
N SER A 78 -24.54 17.04 -2.08
CA SER A 78 -25.58 17.61 -2.96
C SER A 78 -25.64 19.14 -2.85
N ALA A 79 -25.43 19.67 -1.64
CA ALA A 79 -25.38 21.11 -1.37
C ALA A 79 -24.02 21.76 -1.67
N LEU A 80 -23.01 21.02 -2.15
CA LEU A 80 -21.63 21.49 -2.35
C LEU A 80 -20.99 22.11 -1.08
N GLN A 81 -21.28 21.52 0.08
CA GLN A 81 -20.81 21.93 1.41
C GLN A 81 -19.90 20.90 2.09
N TYR A 82 -19.63 19.76 1.44
CA TYR A 82 -18.73 18.75 1.98
C TYR A 82 -17.31 19.29 2.19
N THR A 83 -16.76 19.09 3.38
CA THR A 83 -15.36 19.31 3.74
C THR A 83 -14.84 18.11 4.53
N PRO A 84 -13.57 17.66 4.31
CA PRO A 84 -13.01 16.54 5.07
C PRO A 84 -12.96 16.80 6.57
N GLN A 85 -13.16 15.75 7.36
CA GLN A 85 -13.18 15.83 8.83
C GLN A 85 -11.78 15.69 9.43
N GLN A 86 -11.70 15.83 10.76
CA GLN A 86 -10.46 15.71 11.52
C GLN A 86 -9.77 14.36 11.30
N TYR A 87 -8.46 14.42 11.06
CA TYR A 87 -7.62 13.26 10.83
C TYR A 87 -7.19 12.59 12.13
N THR A 88 -6.85 11.30 12.05
CA THR A 88 -6.09 10.59 13.09
C THR A 88 -4.65 10.43 12.64
N CYS A 89 -3.68 10.80 13.48
CA CYS A 89 -2.25 10.65 13.20
C CYS A 89 -1.64 9.53 14.04
N PHE A 90 -0.85 8.64 13.44
CA PHE A 90 -0.04 7.65 14.15
C PHE A 90 1.21 7.28 13.36
N VAL A 91 2.26 6.83 14.04
CA VAL A 91 3.53 6.44 13.39
C VAL A 91 3.58 4.93 13.17
N VAL A 92 3.97 4.54 11.95
CA VAL A 92 4.31 3.17 11.59
C VAL A 92 5.82 3.09 11.34
N GLN A 93 6.46 2.03 11.87
CA GLN A 93 7.89 1.80 11.71
C GLN A 93 8.13 0.62 10.77
N ASP A 94 8.29 0.90 9.48
CA ASP A 94 8.66 -0.08 8.46
C ASP A 94 9.96 0.35 7.77
N SER A 95 11.08 -0.14 8.29
CA SER A 95 12.48 0.26 8.00
C SER A 95 12.86 1.71 8.29
N THR A 96 11.99 2.68 7.98
CA THR A 96 12.08 4.07 8.42
C THR A 96 10.73 4.47 9.01
N PRO A 97 10.67 5.14 10.17
CA PRO A 97 9.43 5.67 10.75
C PRO A 97 8.70 6.59 9.77
N ARG A 98 7.38 6.48 9.71
CA ARG A 98 6.50 7.35 8.90
C ARG A 98 5.21 7.59 9.65
N GLU A 99 4.77 8.84 9.67
CA GLU A 99 3.42 9.17 10.10
C GLU A 99 2.39 8.76 9.05
N ILE A 100 1.24 8.30 9.54
CA ILE A 100 0.05 8.00 8.78
C ILE A 100 -1.02 8.98 9.26
N LEU A 101 -1.55 9.76 8.32
CA LEU A 101 -2.69 10.64 8.49
C LEU A 101 -3.91 9.91 7.96
N ALA A 102 -4.59 9.18 8.85
CA ALA A 102 -5.77 8.41 8.51
C ALA A 102 -7.01 9.32 8.50
N PRO A 103 -7.80 9.32 7.41
CA PRO A 103 -9.01 10.13 7.32
C PRO A 103 -10.12 9.52 8.19
N ALA A 104 -11.08 10.34 8.59
CA ALA A 104 -12.26 9.89 9.30
C ALA A 104 -13.04 8.86 8.45
N TYR A 105 -13.85 8.02 9.10
CA TYR A 105 -14.61 6.99 8.39
C TYR A 105 -15.55 7.56 7.30
N PRO A 106 -16.32 8.65 7.54
CA PRO A 106 -17.14 9.29 6.50
C PRO A 106 -16.34 9.68 5.25
N ASP A 107 -15.16 10.30 5.43
CA ASP A 107 -14.31 10.75 4.32
C ASP A 107 -13.77 9.57 3.50
N ARG A 108 -13.62 8.38 4.09
CA ARG A 108 -13.26 7.16 3.34
C ARG A 108 -14.34 6.74 2.36
N LEU A 109 -15.61 7.03 2.67
CA LEU A 109 -16.72 6.79 1.74
C LEU A 109 -16.63 7.74 0.56
N VAL A 110 -16.31 9.01 0.80
CA VAL A 110 -16.09 10.01 -0.26
C VAL A 110 -14.86 9.66 -1.11
N HIS A 111 -13.76 9.24 -0.48
CA HIS A 111 -12.59 8.74 -1.21
C HIS A 111 -12.95 7.56 -2.12
N ARG A 112 -13.74 6.61 -1.61
CA ARG A 112 -14.19 5.45 -2.38
C ARG A 112 -15.15 5.85 -3.49
N LEU A 113 -16.05 6.80 -3.25
CA LEU A 113 -16.94 7.36 -4.25
C LEU A 113 -16.13 7.93 -5.43
N ILE A 114 -15.18 8.82 -5.16
CA ILE A 114 -14.30 9.40 -6.20
C ILE A 114 -13.61 8.30 -7.01
N VAL A 115 -12.98 7.32 -6.33
CA VAL A 115 -12.26 6.24 -7.01
C VAL A 115 -13.20 5.37 -7.85
N ASN A 116 -14.39 5.02 -7.35
CA ASN A 116 -15.35 4.20 -8.09
C ASN A 116 -15.74 4.84 -9.43
N TYR A 117 -15.89 6.16 -9.47
CA TYR A 117 -16.23 6.89 -10.70
C TYR A 117 -15.05 7.04 -11.65
N MET A 118 -13.85 7.29 -11.13
CA MET A 118 -12.68 7.61 -11.94
C MET A 118 -11.92 6.35 -12.42
N GLU A 119 -11.74 5.35 -11.56
CA GLU A 119 -10.89 4.18 -11.82
C GLU A 119 -11.26 3.40 -13.09
N PRO A 120 -12.53 3.09 -13.41
CA PRO A 120 -12.87 2.27 -14.57
C PRO A 120 -12.40 2.84 -15.92
N SER A 121 -12.39 4.16 -16.06
CA SER A 121 -11.95 4.86 -17.28
C SER A 121 -10.46 5.15 -17.28
N LEU A 122 -9.86 5.37 -16.10
CA LEU A 122 -8.45 5.70 -15.97
C LEU A 122 -7.53 4.49 -15.98
N ASP A 123 -7.97 3.35 -15.43
CA ASP A 123 -7.16 2.13 -15.42
C ASP A 123 -6.79 1.66 -16.83
N LYS A 124 -7.71 1.85 -17.79
CA LYS A 124 -7.53 1.56 -19.22
C LYS A 124 -6.44 2.39 -19.88
N GLN A 125 -6.10 3.55 -19.31
CA GLN A 125 -5.08 4.47 -19.83
C GLN A 125 -3.69 4.20 -19.26
N PHE A 126 -3.60 3.44 -18.15
CA PHE A 126 -2.32 3.09 -17.55
C PHE A 126 -1.61 2.03 -18.38
N ILE A 127 -0.28 2.15 -18.46
CA ILE A 127 0.54 1.12 -19.08
C ILE A 127 0.33 -0.23 -18.36
N ASN A 128 0.47 -1.34 -19.09
CA ASN A 128 0.31 -2.67 -18.50
C ASN A 128 1.34 -2.96 -17.39
N ASP A 129 2.53 -2.36 -17.48
CA ASP A 129 3.64 -2.59 -16.55
C ASP A 129 3.68 -1.61 -15.35
N ALA A 130 2.57 -0.91 -15.09
CA ALA A 130 2.31 -0.20 -13.83
C ALA A 130 1.46 -1.10 -12.92
N PHE A 131 2.02 -1.52 -11.78
CA PHE A 131 1.46 -2.62 -10.97
C PHE A 131 0.84 -2.20 -9.62
N ALA A 132 1.02 -0.97 -9.19
CA ALA A 132 0.51 -0.52 -7.89
C ALA A 132 -1.02 -0.37 -7.92
N ASN A 133 -1.71 -0.63 -6.81
CA ASN A 133 -3.13 -0.32 -6.58
C ASN A 133 -4.08 -0.56 -7.78
N ARG A 134 -3.95 -1.69 -8.46
CA ARG A 134 -4.78 -2.07 -9.61
C ARG A 134 -5.28 -3.50 -9.49
N THR A 135 -6.51 -3.75 -9.91
CA THR A 135 -7.12 -5.09 -9.85
C THR A 135 -6.34 -6.08 -10.72
N GLY A 136 -6.07 -7.28 -10.18
CA GLY A 136 -5.25 -8.29 -10.87
C GLY A 136 -3.75 -7.94 -10.99
N LYS A 137 -3.33 -6.79 -10.47
CA LYS A 137 -1.93 -6.38 -10.33
C LYS A 137 -1.50 -6.51 -8.86
N GLY A 138 -0.21 -6.31 -8.60
CA GLY A 138 0.35 -6.34 -7.25
C GLY A 138 1.83 -6.69 -7.23
N HIS A 139 2.37 -6.82 -6.01
CA HIS A 139 3.80 -7.05 -5.79
C HIS A 139 4.30 -8.32 -6.50
N HIS A 140 3.61 -9.45 -6.31
CA HIS A 140 4.00 -10.73 -6.92
C HIS A 140 3.89 -10.70 -8.44
N ALA A 141 2.84 -10.08 -8.98
CA ALA A 141 2.67 -9.94 -10.42
C ALA A 141 3.79 -9.10 -11.05
N ALA A 142 4.20 -8.01 -10.38
CA ALA A 142 5.31 -7.17 -10.83
C ALA A 142 6.65 -7.93 -10.80
N VAL A 143 6.90 -8.69 -9.72
CA VAL A 143 8.11 -9.51 -9.57
C VAL A 143 8.17 -10.60 -10.64
N HIS A 144 7.07 -11.31 -10.89
CA HIS A 144 7.00 -12.32 -11.95
C HIS A 144 7.19 -11.71 -13.34
N ARG A 145 6.59 -10.54 -13.60
CA ARG A 145 6.78 -9.82 -14.86
C ARG A 145 8.26 -9.48 -15.09
N LEU A 146 8.93 -8.95 -14.06
CA LEU A 146 10.36 -8.65 -14.12
C LEU A 146 11.19 -9.91 -14.35
N GLN A 147 10.90 -10.99 -13.62
CA GLN A 147 11.59 -12.28 -13.79
C GLN A 147 11.46 -12.82 -15.22
N ASN A 148 10.25 -12.76 -15.80
CA ASN A 148 10.02 -13.19 -17.17
C ASN A 148 10.87 -12.39 -18.17
N TRP A 149 11.06 -11.09 -17.96
CA TRP A 149 11.95 -10.29 -18.79
C TRP A 149 13.42 -10.68 -18.65
N LEU A 150 13.88 -11.00 -17.44
CA LEU A 150 15.24 -11.50 -17.22
C LEU A 150 15.52 -12.84 -17.91
N GLY A 151 14.47 -13.54 -18.37
CA GLY A 151 14.58 -14.69 -19.27
C GLY A 151 15.23 -14.36 -20.61
N ASN A 152 15.10 -13.13 -21.09
CA ASN A 152 15.67 -12.68 -22.36
C ASN A 152 17.18 -12.39 -22.23
N PRO A 153 18.06 -13.17 -22.89
CA PRO A 153 19.51 -13.01 -22.77
C PRO A 153 20.06 -11.71 -23.37
N ALA A 154 19.27 -11.02 -24.21
CA ALA A 154 19.65 -9.70 -24.72
C ALA A 154 19.69 -8.64 -23.60
N LEU A 155 18.91 -8.81 -22.52
CA LEU A 155 18.85 -7.84 -21.42
C LEU A 155 19.99 -8.07 -20.43
N ARG A 156 21.07 -7.29 -20.59
CA ARG A 156 22.32 -7.45 -19.83
C ARG A 156 22.39 -6.57 -18.60
N TYR A 157 21.76 -5.40 -18.63
CA TYR A 157 21.85 -4.39 -17.59
C TYR A 157 20.47 -3.92 -17.13
N PHE A 158 20.43 -3.43 -15.89
CA PHE A 158 19.26 -2.76 -15.35
C PHE A 158 19.61 -1.41 -14.72
N LEU A 159 18.66 -0.48 -14.83
CA LEU A 159 18.56 0.72 -14.03
C LEU A 159 17.43 0.52 -13.05
N LYS A 160 17.71 0.64 -11.76
CA LYS A 160 16.70 0.82 -10.72
C LYS A 160 16.80 2.22 -10.17
N THR A 161 15.67 2.92 -10.05
CA THR A 161 15.63 4.25 -9.43
C THR A 161 14.34 4.43 -8.62
N ASP A 162 14.36 5.40 -7.70
CA ASP A 162 13.30 5.73 -6.75
C ASP A 162 13.09 7.25 -6.76
N ILE A 163 11.89 7.72 -6.40
CA ILE A 163 11.59 9.16 -6.32
C ILE A 163 11.73 9.64 -4.88
N HIS A 164 12.49 10.71 -4.66
CA HIS A 164 12.76 11.24 -3.34
C HIS A 164 11.48 11.82 -2.70
N ASN A 165 11.11 11.28 -1.53
CA ASN A 165 9.96 11.68 -0.72
C ASN A 165 8.66 11.82 -1.54
N PHE A 166 8.43 10.91 -2.49
CA PHE A 166 7.41 11.06 -3.53
C PHE A 166 6.07 11.64 -3.05
N PHE A 167 5.40 11.01 -2.08
CA PHE A 167 4.11 11.50 -1.57
C PHE A 167 4.15 12.90 -0.95
N TYR A 168 5.28 13.31 -0.39
CA TYR A 168 5.48 14.64 0.19
C TYR A 168 5.84 15.69 -0.87
N SER A 169 6.40 15.25 -1.99
CA SER A 169 6.89 16.12 -3.07
C SER A 169 5.85 16.45 -4.15
N ILE A 170 4.71 15.75 -4.19
CA ILE A 170 3.65 15.97 -5.21
C ILE A 170 3.14 17.42 -5.14
N GLU A 171 3.20 18.13 -6.25
CA GLU A 171 2.60 19.47 -6.39
C GLU A 171 1.09 19.39 -6.57
N LYS A 172 0.34 19.97 -5.63
CA LYS A 172 -1.13 19.89 -5.62
C LYS A 172 -1.78 20.53 -6.84
N ASN A 173 -1.25 21.66 -7.31
CA ASN A 173 -1.78 22.36 -8.48
C ASN A 173 -1.59 21.55 -9.78
N ILE A 174 -0.40 20.98 -9.98
CA ILE A 174 -0.12 20.10 -11.12
C ILE A 174 -1.07 18.90 -11.09
N LEU A 175 -1.19 18.26 -9.92
CA LEU A 175 -2.07 17.11 -9.75
C LEU A 175 -3.54 17.46 -10.03
N PHE A 176 -4.02 18.58 -9.49
CA PHE A 176 -5.41 19.01 -9.70
C PHE A 176 -5.69 19.31 -11.17
N ASN A 177 -4.75 19.92 -11.89
CA ASN A 177 -4.89 20.16 -13.33
C ASN A 177 -4.97 18.86 -14.14
N LEU A 178 -4.12 17.87 -13.83
CA LEU A 178 -4.19 16.54 -14.45
C LEU A 178 -5.54 15.86 -14.18
N LEU A 179 -6.01 15.89 -12.93
CA LEU A 179 -7.28 15.29 -12.56
C LEU A 179 -8.46 15.97 -13.24
N GLN A 180 -8.47 17.30 -13.36
CA GLN A 180 -9.48 18.03 -14.11
C GLN A 180 -9.52 17.61 -15.58
N TRP A 181 -8.35 17.47 -16.21
CA TRP A 181 -8.24 17.00 -17.60
C TRP A 181 -8.85 15.60 -17.79
N HIS A 182 -8.63 14.72 -16.81
CA HIS A 182 -9.17 13.36 -16.79
C HIS A 182 -10.68 13.33 -16.51
N ILE A 183 -11.16 14.12 -15.56
CA ILE A 183 -12.59 14.19 -15.18
C ILE A 183 -13.46 14.65 -16.35
N LYS A 184 -13.00 15.65 -17.13
CA LYS A 184 -13.70 16.13 -18.34
C LYS A 184 -13.89 15.06 -19.42
N ARG A 185 -13.08 14.00 -19.41
CA ARG A 185 -13.13 12.88 -20.37
C ARG A 185 -13.84 11.65 -19.83
N LEU A 186 -14.40 11.72 -18.62
CA LEU A 186 -15.18 10.63 -18.09
C LEU A 186 -16.53 10.53 -18.84
N PRO A 187 -17.04 9.31 -19.08
CA PRO A 187 -18.29 9.08 -19.81
C PRO A 187 -19.51 9.34 -18.92
N TYR A 188 -19.56 10.51 -18.26
CA TYR A 188 -20.65 10.94 -17.38
C TYR A 188 -21.15 12.33 -17.77
N PRO A 189 -22.40 12.70 -17.43
CA PRO A 189 -22.92 14.04 -17.66
C PRO A 189 -22.07 15.13 -17.00
N ALA A 190 -22.11 16.34 -17.55
CA ALA A 190 -21.35 17.49 -17.06
C ALA A 190 -21.59 17.77 -15.57
N SER A 191 -22.82 17.59 -15.08
CA SER A 191 -23.15 17.74 -13.66
C SER A 191 -22.38 16.77 -12.75
N THR A 192 -22.26 15.50 -13.15
CA THR A 192 -21.46 14.49 -12.43
C THR A 192 -19.97 14.84 -12.48
N GLN A 193 -19.47 15.29 -13.63
CA GLN A 193 -18.07 15.70 -13.79
C GLN A 193 -17.74 16.90 -12.89
N GLU A 194 -18.60 17.91 -12.82
CA GLU A 194 -18.39 19.08 -11.94
C GLU A 194 -18.48 18.71 -10.46
N LEU A 195 -19.39 17.81 -10.07
CA LEU A 195 -19.45 17.30 -8.69
C LEU A 195 -18.16 16.53 -8.31
N LEU A 196 -17.67 15.65 -9.20
CA LEU A 196 -16.39 14.95 -8.97
C LEU A 196 -15.22 15.93 -8.86
N LYS A 197 -15.17 16.95 -9.72
CA LYS A 197 -14.16 18.00 -9.69
C LYS A 197 -14.21 18.79 -8.37
N TYR A 198 -15.40 19.12 -7.88
CA TYR A 198 -15.61 19.72 -6.56
C TYR A 198 -15.02 18.84 -5.46
N LEU A 199 -15.40 17.55 -5.40
CA LEU A 199 -14.92 16.63 -4.36
C LEU A 199 -13.39 16.44 -4.41
N VAL A 200 -12.83 16.27 -5.61
CA VAL A 200 -11.38 16.15 -5.80
C VAL A 200 -10.65 17.42 -5.33
N LYS A 201 -11.19 18.61 -5.62
CA LYS A 201 -10.66 19.88 -5.12
C LYS A 201 -10.65 19.91 -3.59
N GLN A 202 -11.75 19.52 -2.94
CA GLN A 202 -11.84 19.45 -1.48
C GLN A 202 -10.77 18.50 -0.90
N ILE A 203 -10.59 17.31 -1.48
CA ILE A 203 -9.61 16.33 -0.99
C ILE A 203 -8.15 16.82 -1.16
N ILE A 204 -7.80 17.41 -2.30
CA ILE A 204 -6.41 17.79 -2.61
C ILE A 204 -5.94 18.98 -1.79
N PHE A 205 -6.80 20.01 -1.68
CA PHE A 205 -6.44 21.26 -1.04
C PHE A 205 -6.79 21.31 0.45
N HIS A 206 -7.46 20.28 0.99
CA HIS A 206 -7.63 20.14 2.42
C HIS A 206 -6.28 20.03 3.15
N ASN A 207 -6.17 20.71 4.29
CA ASN A 207 -5.04 20.59 5.19
C ASN A 207 -5.37 19.56 6.28
N PRO A 208 -4.81 18.34 6.24
CA PRO A 208 -5.10 17.30 7.23
C PRO A 208 -4.56 17.61 8.63
N LEU A 209 -3.82 18.72 8.79
CA LEU A 209 -3.32 19.19 10.07
C LEU A 209 -4.28 20.19 10.75
N LEU A 210 -5.38 20.57 10.08
CA LEU A 210 -6.36 21.53 10.58
C LEU A 210 -7.80 20.97 10.46
N PRO A 211 -8.55 20.84 11.58
CA PRO A 211 -8.09 21.00 12.96
C PRO A 211 -6.98 19.98 13.30
N PRO A 212 -6.19 20.20 14.39
CA PRO A 212 -5.08 19.32 14.76
C PRO A 212 -5.51 17.86 14.79
N PRO A 213 -4.75 16.93 14.19
CA PRO A 213 -5.16 15.54 14.12
C PRO A 213 -5.12 14.88 15.50
N VAL A 214 -6.00 13.91 15.71
CA VAL A 214 -5.98 13.10 16.94
C VAL A 214 -4.78 12.16 16.89
N PHE A 215 -3.80 12.40 17.74
CA PHE A 215 -2.61 11.56 17.84
C PHE A 215 -2.93 10.26 18.58
N THR A 216 -2.58 9.13 17.97
CA THR A 216 -2.77 7.79 18.55
C THR A 216 -1.48 6.97 18.44
N GLY A 217 -1.32 5.98 19.32
CA GLY A 217 -0.14 5.14 19.36
C GLY A 217 1.00 5.72 20.21
N ASN A 218 2.24 5.30 19.95
CA ASN A 218 3.39 5.71 20.74
C ASN A 218 3.89 7.09 20.27
N GLN A 219 3.61 8.13 21.06
CA GLN A 219 3.95 9.51 20.72
C GLN A 219 5.47 9.74 20.56
N ARG A 220 6.31 8.99 21.29
CA ARG A 220 7.78 9.11 21.17
C ARG A 220 8.28 8.75 19.76
N MET A 221 7.51 7.98 19.01
CA MET A 221 7.86 7.60 17.63
C MET A 221 7.83 8.78 16.66
N HIS A 222 7.07 9.85 16.96
CA HIS A 222 7.03 11.03 16.10
C HIS A 222 8.38 11.74 16.04
N GLN A 223 9.13 11.72 17.13
CA GLN A 223 10.47 12.30 17.23
C GLN A 223 11.50 11.54 16.36
N LEU A 224 11.20 10.31 15.95
CA LEU A 224 12.07 9.48 15.12
C LEU A 224 11.84 9.67 13.61
N ILE A 225 10.82 10.46 13.23
CA ILE A 225 10.53 10.72 11.83
C ILE A 225 11.54 11.77 11.31
N PRO A 226 12.30 11.47 10.25
CA PRO A 226 13.17 12.47 9.64
C PRO A 226 12.36 13.68 9.19
N ALA A 227 12.87 14.91 9.42
CA ALA A 227 12.13 16.14 9.15
C ALA A 227 11.58 16.21 7.71
N HIS A 228 12.36 15.77 6.73
CA HIS A 228 12.00 15.71 5.30
C HIS A 228 10.94 14.64 4.94
N LYS A 229 10.52 13.80 5.90
CA LYS A 229 9.48 12.75 5.78
C LYS A 229 8.31 12.98 6.72
N SER A 230 8.17 14.20 7.24
CA SER A 230 7.01 14.59 8.03
C SER A 230 6.15 15.57 7.23
N PHE A 231 4.86 15.28 7.15
CA PHE A 231 3.83 16.14 6.57
C PHE A 231 3.67 17.44 7.36
N PHE A 232 4.11 17.48 8.62
CA PHE A 232 4.12 18.71 9.41
C PHE A 232 5.15 19.74 8.91
N ASN A 233 6.12 19.32 8.10
CA ASN A 233 7.22 20.17 7.62
C ASN A 233 7.15 20.47 6.13
N ILE A 234 6.05 20.13 5.45
CA ILE A 234 5.92 20.37 4.01
C ILE A 234 5.12 21.67 3.73
N PRO A 235 5.43 22.36 2.62
CA PRO A 235 4.63 23.50 2.17
C PRO A 235 3.17 23.12 1.92
N ALA A 236 2.24 24.05 2.17
CA ALA A 236 0.80 23.81 2.05
C ALA A 236 0.36 23.37 0.63
N ASN A 237 1.08 23.82 -0.41
CA ASN A 237 0.83 23.47 -1.81
C ASN A 237 1.41 22.11 -2.23
N LYS A 238 2.09 21.40 -1.33
CA LYS A 238 2.74 20.12 -1.61
C LYS A 238 2.17 18.99 -0.77
N GLY A 239 2.36 17.79 -1.31
CA GLY A 239 2.18 16.52 -0.65
C GLY A 239 0.75 16.04 -0.54
N LEU A 240 0.63 14.72 -0.39
CA LEU A 240 -0.60 13.99 -0.15
C LEU A 240 -0.45 13.15 1.13
N PRO A 241 -1.44 13.17 2.05
CA PRO A 241 -1.36 12.42 3.30
C PRO A 241 -1.30 10.91 3.05
N LEU A 242 -0.41 10.23 3.76
CA LEU A 242 -0.32 8.77 3.79
C LEU A 242 -1.48 8.19 4.62
N GLY A 243 -2.25 7.25 4.06
CA GLY A 243 -3.42 6.66 4.72
C GLY A 243 -4.73 6.87 3.97
N ASN A 244 -4.75 7.83 3.05
CA ASN A 244 -5.89 8.09 2.16
C ASN A 244 -5.88 7.15 0.93
N LEU A 245 -7.06 6.64 0.57
CA LEU A 245 -7.26 5.88 -0.68
C LEU A 245 -7.05 6.77 -1.92
N THR A 246 -7.56 7.99 -1.89
CA THR A 246 -7.38 8.99 -2.95
C THR A 246 -5.92 9.36 -3.15
N SER A 247 -5.12 9.54 -2.09
CA SER A 247 -3.68 9.80 -2.24
C SER A 247 -2.97 8.74 -3.07
N GLN A 248 -3.27 7.46 -2.82
CA GLN A 248 -2.69 6.34 -3.55
C GLN A 248 -3.12 6.34 -5.03
N PHE A 249 -4.39 6.59 -5.30
CA PHE A 249 -4.94 6.63 -6.65
C PHE A 249 -4.41 7.82 -7.46
N PHE A 250 -4.42 9.02 -6.85
CA PHE A 250 -3.93 10.26 -7.45
C PHE A 250 -2.43 10.21 -7.74
N ALA A 251 -1.64 9.59 -6.86
CA ALA A 251 -0.21 9.38 -7.08
C ALA A 251 0.06 8.53 -8.33
N GLN A 252 -0.80 7.55 -8.65
CA GLN A 252 -0.66 6.78 -9.89
C GLN A 252 -0.96 7.60 -11.13
N ILE A 253 -2.01 8.43 -11.08
CA ILE A 253 -2.38 9.34 -12.18
C ILE A 253 -1.25 10.32 -12.44
N TYR A 254 -0.65 10.86 -11.38
CA TYR A 254 0.48 11.78 -11.46
C TYR A 254 1.68 11.17 -12.20
N LEU A 255 2.07 9.94 -11.84
CA LEU A 255 3.20 9.24 -12.46
C LEU A 255 2.86 8.57 -13.79
N ASN A 256 1.59 8.54 -14.19
CA ASN A 256 1.23 8.06 -15.52
C ASN A 256 1.79 8.98 -16.63
N GLU A 257 2.01 10.26 -16.33
CA GLU A 257 2.68 11.18 -17.25
C GLU A 257 4.14 10.74 -17.52
N LEU A 258 4.84 10.26 -16.48
CA LEU A 258 6.15 9.65 -16.65
C LEU A 258 6.07 8.36 -17.48
N ASP A 259 5.10 7.49 -17.19
CA ASP A 259 4.93 6.24 -17.92
C ASP A 259 4.73 6.47 -19.42
N ARG A 260 3.88 7.45 -19.77
CA ARG A 260 3.65 7.88 -21.14
C ARG A 260 4.90 8.42 -21.80
N PHE A 261 5.66 9.27 -21.10
CA PHE A 261 6.95 9.77 -21.59
C PHE A 261 7.92 8.62 -21.88
N VAL A 262 8.10 7.69 -20.95
CA VAL A 262 9.03 6.57 -21.11
C VAL A 262 8.61 5.63 -22.24
N LYS A 263 7.31 5.30 -22.35
CA LYS A 263 6.81 4.37 -23.37
C LYS A 263 6.68 4.98 -24.76
N HIS A 264 6.25 6.24 -24.88
CA HIS A 264 5.96 6.84 -26.18
C HIS A 264 7.09 7.71 -26.72
N ARG A 265 7.86 8.39 -25.85
CA ARG A 265 8.99 9.24 -26.27
C ARG A 265 10.31 8.48 -26.24
N LEU A 266 10.67 7.90 -25.09
CA LEU A 266 11.91 7.11 -24.98
C LEU A 266 11.80 5.72 -25.59
N LYS A 267 10.58 5.22 -25.82
CA LYS A 267 10.29 3.90 -26.41
C LYS A 267 10.92 2.72 -25.65
N VAL A 268 11.05 2.85 -24.32
CA VAL A 268 11.64 1.78 -23.49
C VAL A 268 10.65 0.63 -23.32
N ARG A 269 10.92 -0.48 -24.03
CA ARG A 269 10.08 -1.68 -23.97
C ARG A 269 10.02 -2.29 -22.59
N TYR A 270 11.17 -2.46 -21.93
CA TYR A 270 11.30 -3.13 -20.63
C TYR A 270 11.37 -2.12 -19.49
N TYR A 271 10.24 -1.48 -19.24
CA TYR A 271 10.04 -0.50 -18.17
C TYR A 271 8.89 -0.98 -17.28
N ILE A 272 9.14 -1.14 -15.99
CA ILE A 272 8.17 -1.54 -14.97
C ILE A 272 8.19 -0.55 -13.80
N ARG A 273 7.00 -0.23 -13.28
CA ARG A 273 6.83 0.69 -12.16
C ARG A 273 5.91 0.13 -11.09
N TYR A 274 6.31 0.31 -9.83
CA TYR A 274 5.48 0.08 -8.65
C TYR A 274 5.50 1.31 -7.75
N VAL A 275 4.48 2.16 -7.87
CA VAL A 275 4.45 3.49 -7.25
C VAL A 275 5.68 4.30 -7.72
N ASP A 276 6.65 4.54 -6.85
CA ASP A 276 7.88 5.30 -7.04
C ASP A 276 9.11 4.42 -7.35
N ASP A 277 9.04 3.10 -7.10
CA ASP A 277 10.06 2.15 -7.53
C ASP A 277 9.96 1.93 -9.05
N ILE A 278 11.02 2.32 -9.78
CA ILE A 278 11.11 2.24 -11.25
C ILE A 278 12.28 1.32 -11.65
N ILE A 279 12.05 0.41 -12.59
CA ILE A 279 13.09 -0.43 -13.18
C ILE A 279 13.03 -0.41 -14.71
N LEU A 280 14.19 -0.20 -15.34
CA LEU A 280 14.40 -0.33 -16.78
C LEU A 280 15.43 -1.44 -17.04
N LEU A 281 15.23 -2.21 -18.11
CA LEU A 281 16.20 -3.20 -18.60
C LEU A 281 16.66 -2.85 -20.02
N SER A 282 17.94 -3.05 -20.31
CA SER A 282 18.52 -2.85 -21.64
C SER A 282 19.75 -3.75 -21.84
N ASP A 283 20.14 -3.91 -23.09
CA ASP A 283 21.41 -4.50 -23.54
C ASP A 283 22.60 -3.55 -23.38
N SER A 284 22.39 -2.23 -23.30
CA SER A 284 23.42 -1.19 -23.18
C SER A 284 23.30 -0.41 -21.87
N MET A 285 24.45 -0.21 -21.20
CA MET A 285 24.54 0.61 -19.99
C MET A 285 24.37 2.11 -20.33
N GLU A 286 24.93 2.52 -21.46
CA GLU A 286 24.90 3.89 -21.98
C GLU A 286 23.45 4.31 -22.27
N HIS A 287 22.65 3.42 -22.86
CA HIS A 287 21.23 3.67 -23.08
C HIS A 287 20.46 3.87 -21.75
N LEU A 288 20.76 3.09 -20.72
CA LEU A 288 20.15 3.27 -19.40
C LEU A 288 20.55 4.60 -18.75
N GLN A 289 21.81 5.01 -18.88
CA GLN A 289 22.29 6.30 -18.39
C GLN A 289 21.60 7.46 -19.12
N TYR A 290 21.45 7.37 -20.44
CA TYR A 290 20.67 8.33 -21.22
C TYR A 290 19.22 8.39 -20.74
N CYS A 291 18.53 7.25 -20.61
CA CYS A 291 17.16 7.20 -20.10
C CYS A 291 17.04 7.80 -18.70
N HIS A 292 18.00 7.53 -17.81
CA HIS A 292 18.02 8.10 -16.47
C HIS A 292 18.07 9.64 -16.51
N LEU A 293 18.94 10.22 -17.34
CA LEU A 293 19.05 11.67 -17.49
C LEU A 293 17.74 12.27 -18.03
N GLN A 294 17.15 11.66 -19.06
CA GLN A 294 15.89 12.11 -19.64
C GLN A 294 14.73 12.02 -18.65
N ILE A 295 14.64 10.92 -17.89
CA ILE A 295 13.64 10.76 -16.83
C ILE A 295 13.83 11.82 -15.74
N LYS A 296 15.07 12.07 -15.31
CA LYS A 296 15.39 13.09 -14.31
C LYS A 296 14.92 14.48 -14.78
N GLN A 297 15.25 14.87 -16.01
CA GLN A 297 14.85 16.15 -16.60
C GLN A 297 13.33 16.28 -16.71
N PHE A 298 12.65 15.24 -17.21
CA PHE A 298 11.19 15.22 -17.30
C PHE A 298 10.53 15.38 -15.93
N LEU A 299 10.98 14.62 -14.94
CA LEU A 299 10.45 14.70 -13.57
C LEU A 299 10.61 16.10 -12.99
N GLN A 300 11.77 16.75 -13.19
CA GLN A 300 12.04 18.09 -12.69
C GLN A 300 11.18 19.14 -13.41
N ASN A 301 11.13 19.10 -14.74
CA ASN A 301 10.52 20.16 -15.55
C ASN A 301 8.99 20.06 -15.62
N ASN A 302 8.42 18.85 -15.60
CA ASN A 302 7.00 18.64 -15.84
C ASN A 302 6.23 18.31 -14.56
N LEU A 303 6.87 17.61 -13.62
CA LEU A 303 6.22 17.11 -12.40
C LEU A 303 6.84 17.69 -11.12
N HIS A 304 7.88 18.53 -11.21
CA HIS A 304 8.60 19.09 -10.06
C HIS A 304 9.04 18.04 -9.03
N LEU A 305 9.37 16.83 -9.51
CA LEU A 305 9.85 15.72 -8.71
C LEU A 305 11.36 15.54 -8.88
N THR A 306 11.98 14.96 -7.85
CA THR A 306 13.43 14.67 -7.86
C THR A 306 13.66 13.19 -7.62
N LEU A 307 14.59 12.58 -8.36
CA LEU A 307 15.03 11.20 -8.13
C LEU A 307 15.84 11.10 -6.83
N HIS A 308 15.76 9.96 -6.17
CA HIS A 308 16.49 9.69 -4.94
C HIS A 308 18.00 9.56 -5.22
N PRO A 309 18.87 10.33 -4.55
CA PRO A 309 20.30 10.40 -4.88
C PRO A 309 21.01 9.05 -4.73
N GLU A 310 20.73 8.32 -3.64
CA GLU A 310 21.44 7.08 -3.31
C GLU A 310 20.77 5.79 -3.79
N LYS A 311 19.56 5.87 -4.34
CA LYS A 311 18.78 4.67 -4.74
C LYS A 311 18.74 4.46 -6.25
N THR A 312 19.54 5.21 -6.98
CA THR A 312 19.78 4.96 -8.40
C THR A 312 20.90 3.92 -8.51
N ILE A 313 20.58 2.77 -9.10
CA ILE A 313 21.48 1.62 -9.21
C ILE A 313 21.56 1.21 -10.67
N PHE A 314 22.78 1.13 -11.20
CA PHE A 314 23.10 0.60 -12.52
C PHE A 314 23.95 -0.65 -12.35
N GLN A 315 23.43 -1.81 -12.72
CA GLN A 315 24.14 -3.09 -12.54
C GLN A 315 23.81 -4.11 -13.64
N PRO A 316 24.66 -5.13 -13.83
CA PRO A 316 24.32 -6.27 -14.66
C PRO A 316 23.13 -7.06 -14.09
N CYS A 317 22.24 -7.52 -14.95
CA CYS A 317 21.09 -8.37 -14.61
C CYS A 317 21.52 -9.66 -13.86
N SER A 318 22.73 -10.16 -14.12
CA SER A 318 23.30 -11.35 -13.46
C SER A 318 23.44 -11.19 -11.95
N THR A 319 23.55 -9.96 -11.43
CA THR A 319 23.65 -9.67 -9.98
C THR A 319 22.33 -9.93 -9.24
N GLY A 320 21.21 -9.92 -9.95
CA GLY A 320 19.86 -10.05 -9.43
C GLY A 320 19.30 -8.73 -8.89
N ILE A 321 18.02 -8.48 -9.15
CA ILE A 321 17.42 -7.17 -8.93
C ILE A 321 16.63 -7.17 -7.62
N ASP A 322 17.02 -6.34 -6.65
CA ASP A 322 16.23 -6.17 -5.43
C ASP A 322 14.94 -5.39 -5.73
N PHE A 323 13.79 -6.07 -5.73
CA PHE A 323 12.49 -5.51 -6.09
C PHE A 323 11.36 -6.07 -5.20
N LEU A 324 10.54 -5.18 -4.64
CA LEU A 324 9.31 -5.50 -3.88
C LEU A 324 9.42 -6.64 -2.85
N GLY A 325 10.55 -6.69 -2.13
CA GLY A 325 10.80 -7.67 -1.07
C GLY A 325 11.60 -8.91 -1.49
N TYR A 326 11.90 -9.06 -2.78
CA TYR A 326 12.61 -10.20 -3.35
C TYR A 326 13.89 -9.76 -4.06
N ILE A 327 14.82 -10.69 -4.24
CA ILE A 327 15.93 -10.54 -5.19
C ILE A 327 15.56 -11.40 -6.40
N VAL A 328 15.28 -10.73 -7.51
CA VAL A 328 14.77 -11.35 -8.74
C VAL A 328 15.95 -11.77 -9.60
N LYS A 329 16.08 -13.08 -9.87
CA LYS A 329 17.03 -13.64 -10.82
C LYS A 329 16.24 -14.30 -11.95
N LYS A 330 16.92 -14.56 -13.08
CA LYS A 330 16.34 -15.22 -14.26
C LYS A 330 15.54 -16.48 -13.90
N ASP A 331 16.17 -17.44 -13.23
CA ASP A 331 15.57 -18.77 -13.02
C ASP A 331 14.98 -18.97 -11.62
N TYR A 332 15.22 -18.05 -10.68
CA TYR A 332 14.75 -18.18 -9.30
C TYR A 332 14.57 -16.84 -8.59
N LEU A 333 13.78 -16.86 -7.52
CA LEU A 333 13.56 -15.73 -6.62
C LEU A 333 14.20 -16.03 -5.26
N LEU A 334 14.92 -15.05 -4.70
CA LEU A 334 15.42 -15.12 -3.33
C LEU A 334 14.69 -14.13 -2.43
N VAL A 335 14.70 -14.42 -1.13
CA VAL A 335 14.21 -13.50 -0.09
C VAL A 335 15.39 -12.71 0.49
N ARG A 336 15.17 -11.43 0.79
CA ARG A 336 16.20 -10.56 1.39
C ARG A 336 16.69 -11.14 2.72
N LYS A 337 18.02 -11.21 2.88
CA LYS A 337 18.68 -11.71 4.11
C LYS A 337 18.14 -11.09 5.40
N ARG A 338 17.86 -9.78 5.38
CA ARG A 338 17.30 -9.04 6.55
C ARG A 338 15.93 -9.55 6.99
N VAL A 339 15.08 -10.03 6.07
CA VAL A 339 13.78 -10.62 6.40
C VAL A 339 13.98 -11.94 7.14
N VAL A 340 14.91 -12.77 6.64
CA VAL A 340 15.27 -14.04 7.28
C VAL A 340 15.88 -13.81 8.66
N LYS A 341 16.79 -12.84 8.81
CA LYS A 341 17.40 -12.46 10.10
C LYS A 341 16.34 -12.02 11.10
N ALA A 342 15.46 -11.10 10.70
CA ALA A 342 14.36 -10.63 11.55
C ALA A 342 13.43 -11.78 11.97
N PHE A 343 13.15 -12.72 11.06
CA PHE A 343 12.32 -13.87 11.39
C PHE A 343 12.98 -14.82 12.39
N LYS A 344 14.27 -15.13 12.20
CA LYS A 344 15.05 -15.96 13.14
C LYS A 344 15.09 -15.31 14.54
N GLN A 345 15.26 -13.99 14.62
CA GLN A 345 15.19 -13.24 15.87
C GLN A 345 13.79 -13.34 16.53
N LYS A 346 12.73 -13.25 15.72
CA LYS A 346 11.35 -13.41 16.19
C LYS A 346 11.09 -14.79 16.80
N LEU A 347 11.53 -15.85 16.12
CA LEU A 347 11.37 -17.23 16.60
C LEU A 347 12.12 -17.46 17.90
N HIS A 348 13.32 -16.91 18.04
CA HIS A 348 14.05 -16.96 19.31
C HIS A 348 13.31 -16.23 20.42
N PHE A 349 12.79 -15.03 20.16
CA PHE A 349 12.00 -14.29 21.14
C PHE A 349 10.77 -15.09 21.60
N TYR A 350 10.05 -15.76 20.70
CA TYR A 350 8.93 -16.62 21.09
C TYR A 350 9.39 -17.84 21.90
N ASN A 351 10.55 -18.43 21.60
CA ASN A 351 11.12 -19.47 22.44
C ASN A 351 11.49 -18.95 23.84
N HIS A 352 12.03 -17.72 23.94
CA HIS A 352 12.31 -17.04 25.22
C HIS A 352 11.06 -16.86 26.07
N LEU A 353 9.92 -16.48 25.46
CA LEU A 353 8.67 -16.32 26.20
C LEU A 353 8.26 -17.60 26.95
N PHE A 354 8.48 -18.77 26.36
CA PHE A 354 8.08 -20.05 26.96
C PHE A 354 9.16 -20.69 27.83
N CYS A 355 10.43 -20.51 27.48
CA CYS A 355 11.57 -21.15 28.16
C CYS A 355 12.75 -20.18 28.29
N PRO A 356 12.69 -19.15 29.15
CA PRO A 356 13.70 -18.10 29.23
C PRO A 356 15.08 -18.62 29.65
N GLU A 357 15.14 -19.68 30.48
CA GLU A 357 16.38 -20.32 30.92
C GLU A 357 17.18 -20.91 29.75
N LYS A 358 16.50 -21.55 28.79
CA LYS A 358 17.12 -22.16 27.61
C LYS A 358 17.38 -21.15 26.49
N TYR A 359 16.60 -20.07 26.47
CA TYR A 359 16.63 -19.06 25.42
C TYR A 359 16.74 -17.68 26.05
N PRO A 360 17.96 -17.20 26.36
CA PRO A 360 18.14 -15.90 27.00
C PRO A 360 17.62 -14.78 26.11
N TYR A 361 17.13 -13.72 26.73
CA TYR A 361 16.62 -12.56 26.02
C TYR A 361 17.75 -11.84 25.26
N PHE A 362 17.44 -11.39 24.06
CA PHE A 362 18.21 -10.36 23.39
C PHE A 362 17.28 -9.27 22.87
N ALA A 363 17.81 -8.04 22.81
CA ALA A 363 17.07 -6.91 22.29
C ALA A 363 16.57 -7.20 20.87
N ILE A 364 15.27 -7.05 20.68
CA ILE A 364 14.59 -7.24 19.40
C ILE A 364 14.02 -5.91 18.91
N SER A 365 14.27 -5.58 17.65
CA SER A 365 13.85 -4.33 17.01
C SER A 365 12.42 -4.40 16.44
N GLY A 366 11.53 -5.13 17.09
CA GLY A 366 10.17 -5.42 16.60
C GLY A 366 9.07 -4.64 17.33
N ASN A 367 7.93 -4.46 16.66
CA ASN A 367 6.73 -3.79 17.20
C ASN A 367 5.46 -4.66 17.11
N SER A 368 5.55 -5.99 17.11
CA SER A 368 4.33 -6.81 17.13
C SER A 368 3.57 -6.63 18.44
N LYS A 369 2.25 -6.94 18.42
CA LYS A 369 1.38 -6.90 19.61
C LYS A 369 2.02 -7.59 20.82
N ILE A 370 2.61 -8.76 20.61
CA ILE A 370 3.28 -9.57 21.64
C ILE A 370 4.51 -8.85 22.22
N GLU A 371 5.37 -8.30 21.36
CA GLU A 371 6.57 -7.57 21.80
C GLU A 371 6.22 -6.27 22.54
N LYS A 372 5.11 -5.63 22.15
CA LYS A 372 4.56 -4.48 22.88
C LYS A 372 4.07 -4.90 24.27
N MET A 373 3.29 -5.97 24.37
CA MET A 373 2.85 -6.51 25.65
C MET A 373 4.02 -6.89 26.57
N TYR A 374 5.08 -7.49 26.02
CA TYR A 374 6.30 -7.80 26.76
C TYR A 374 7.01 -6.55 27.29
N ARG A 375 7.24 -5.54 26.43
CA ARG A 375 7.89 -4.28 26.84
C ARG A 375 7.08 -3.48 27.87
N GLU A 376 5.75 -3.58 27.82
CA GLU A 376 4.84 -2.96 28.80
C GLU A 376 4.72 -3.77 30.11
N GLY A 377 5.48 -4.86 30.27
CA GLY A 377 5.44 -5.72 31.46
C GLY A 377 4.19 -6.59 31.57
N LYS A 378 3.33 -6.62 30.54
CA LYS A 378 2.09 -7.42 30.49
C LYS A 378 2.36 -8.90 30.17
N LEU A 379 3.53 -9.22 29.60
CA LEU A 379 3.99 -10.59 29.42
C LEU A 379 5.30 -10.77 30.17
N LYS A 380 5.29 -11.59 31.22
CA LYS A 380 6.47 -11.94 32.03
C LYS A 380 6.82 -13.41 31.79
N PRO A 381 7.98 -13.72 31.18
CA PRO A 381 8.44 -15.09 31.00
C PRO A 381 8.76 -15.77 32.35
N PRO A 382 8.58 -17.10 32.46
CA PRO A 382 7.96 -17.99 31.48
C PRO A 382 6.44 -17.77 31.37
N VAL A 383 5.95 -17.61 30.14
CA VAL A 383 4.54 -17.38 29.83
C VAL A 383 3.86 -18.72 29.55
N GLN A 384 2.68 -18.95 30.11
CA GLN A 384 1.87 -20.14 29.79
C GLN A 384 1.27 -20.06 28.37
N PRO A 385 1.24 -21.17 27.61
CA PRO A 385 0.81 -21.17 26.21
C PRO A 385 -0.72 -21.14 26.07
N SER A 386 -1.32 -19.95 26.18
CA SER A 386 -2.77 -19.78 25.97
C SER A 386 -3.14 -19.87 24.47
N PRO A 387 -4.35 -20.34 24.11
CA PRO A 387 -4.80 -20.40 22.72
C PRO A 387 -4.74 -19.04 21.99
N GLU A 388 -5.08 -17.93 22.66
CA GLU A 388 -5.01 -16.60 22.07
C GLU A 388 -3.57 -16.18 21.76
N LEU A 389 -2.63 -16.43 22.68
CA LEU A 389 -1.22 -16.12 22.46
C LEU A 389 -0.65 -16.96 21.30
N LEU A 390 -0.94 -18.26 21.28
CA LEU A 390 -0.48 -19.15 20.22
C LEU A 390 -1.06 -18.78 18.85
N LYS A 391 -2.33 -18.37 18.77
CA LYS A 391 -2.95 -17.84 17.54
C LYS A 391 -2.25 -16.56 17.07
N ASN A 392 -1.94 -15.62 17.98
CA ASN A 392 -1.21 -14.40 17.64
C ASN A 392 0.22 -14.70 17.14
N ILE A 393 0.93 -15.65 17.76
CA ILE A 393 2.25 -16.11 17.31
C ILE A 393 2.14 -16.75 15.92
N LEU A 394 1.16 -17.63 15.71
CA LEU A 394 0.92 -18.30 14.44
C LEU A 394 0.68 -17.31 13.30
N CYS A 395 -0.16 -16.29 13.53
CA CYS A 395 -0.41 -15.24 12.56
C CYS A 395 0.88 -14.51 12.17
N CYS A 396 1.75 -14.22 13.15
CA CYS A 396 3.05 -13.60 12.88
C CYS A 396 3.98 -14.52 12.08
N ILE A 397 4.09 -15.80 12.48
CA ILE A 397 4.88 -16.81 11.75
C ILE A 397 4.41 -16.94 10.30
N ASN A 398 3.10 -17.09 10.10
CA ASN A 398 2.52 -17.25 8.76
C ASN A 398 2.62 -15.98 7.90
N SER A 399 2.77 -14.80 8.50
CA SER A 399 3.13 -13.58 7.76
C SER A 399 4.51 -13.71 7.09
N TYR A 400 5.52 -14.26 7.79
CA TYR A 400 6.84 -14.52 7.21
C TYR A 400 6.80 -15.66 6.18
N TYR A 401 6.15 -16.79 6.50
CA TYR A 401 6.00 -17.90 5.53
C TYR A 401 5.24 -17.46 4.28
N GLY A 402 4.29 -16.53 4.41
CA GLY A 402 3.62 -15.86 3.30
C GLY A 402 4.57 -15.15 2.35
N ILE A 403 5.69 -14.58 2.81
CA ILE A 403 6.74 -14.00 1.96
C ILE A 403 7.61 -15.11 1.37
N LEU A 404 8.06 -16.05 2.21
CA LEU A 404 8.99 -17.12 1.84
C LEU A 404 8.43 -18.01 0.73
N ARG A 405 7.13 -18.34 0.78
CA ARG A 405 6.51 -19.29 -0.15
C ARG A 405 6.48 -18.84 -1.61
N PHE A 406 6.56 -17.53 -1.88
CA PHE A 406 6.59 -17.00 -3.25
C PHE A 406 8.02 -16.90 -3.81
N ALA A 407 9.02 -17.43 -3.10
CA ALA A 407 10.39 -17.49 -3.54
C ALA A 407 10.93 -18.92 -3.46
N ASN A 408 12.05 -19.20 -4.14
CA ASN A 408 12.70 -20.51 -4.16
C ASN A 408 13.42 -20.78 -2.83
N THR A 409 12.65 -20.99 -1.77
CA THR A 409 13.13 -21.03 -0.38
C THR A 409 12.86 -22.36 0.32
N TYR A 410 12.54 -23.45 -0.40
CA TYR A 410 12.24 -24.76 0.22
C TYR A 410 13.29 -25.18 1.27
N LYS A 411 14.57 -25.19 0.89
CA LYS A 411 15.68 -25.53 1.79
C LYS A 411 15.74 -24.61 3.01
N LEU A 412 15.50 -23.32 2.82
CA LEU A 412 15.48 -22.32 3.88
C LEU A 412 14.28 -22.50 4.83
N ARG A 413 13.08 -22.76 4.32
CA ARG A 413 11.88 -23.00 5.16
C ARG A 413 12.03 -24.28 5.98
N ARG A 414 12.63 -25.32 5.39
CA ARG A 414 12.98 -26.56 6.08
C ARG A 414 13.99 -26.30 7.20
N ASP A 415 15.09 -25.59 6.91
CA ASP A 415 16.09 -25.18 7.91
C ASP A 415 15.45 -24.39 9.07
N ILE A 416 14.64 -23.38 8.74
CA ILE A 416 13.94 -22.57 9.75
C ILE A 416 13.08 -23.47 10.65
N TYR A 417 12.27 -24.36 10.07
CA TYR A 417 11.40 -25.21 10.86
C TYR A 417 12.19 -26.20 11.73
N LEU A 418 13.19 -26.89 11.17
CA LEU A 418 13.93 -27.93 11.90
C LEU A 418 14.87 -27.34 12.97
N ASN A 419 15.55 -26.22 12.66
CA ASN A 419 16.64 -25.71 13.48
C ASN A 419 16.29 -24.45 14.29
N HIS A 420 15.31 -23.66 13.85
CA HIS A 420 14.97 -22.38 14.49
C HIS A 420 13.63 -22.38 15.25
N PHE A 421 12.70 -23.28 14.97
CA PHE A 421 11.47 -23.38 15.78
C PHE A 421 11.78 -23.91 17.18
N LYS A 422 12.66 -24.91 17.30
CA LYS A 422 13.08 -25.48 18.60
C LYS A 422 11.88 -25.84 19.48
N GLY A 423 11.76 -25.25 20.68
CA GLY A 423 10.66 -25.52 21.62
C GLY A 423 9.27 -25.23 21.05
N LEU A 424 9.17 -24.36 20.03
CA LEU A 424 7.90 -24.03 19.35
C LEU A 424 7.29 -25.22 18.60
N GLN A 425 8.09 -26.24 18.23
CA GLN A 425 7.58 -27.46 17.59
C GLN A 425 6.60 -28.25 18.48
N LYS A 426 6.58 -27.98 19.79
CA LYS A 426 5.58 -28.54 20.73
C LYS A 426 4.16 -28.01 20.50
N TYR A 427 4.02 -26.88 19.80
CA TYR A 427 2.77 -26.17 19.58
C TYR A 427 2.38 -26.09 18.11
N PHE A 428 3.38 -26.00 17.22
CA PHE A 428 3.17 -25.73 15.80
C PHE A 428 3.72 -26.85 14.92
N TYR A 429 3.04 -27.10 13.80
CA TYR A 429 3.47 -28.09 12.81
C TYR A 429 3.52 -27.47 11.40
N ALA A 430 4.40 -27.98 10.54
CA ALA A 430 4.51 -27.54 9.16
C ALA A 430 3.63 -28.38 8.21
N THR A 431 3.05 -27.74 7.20
CA THR A 431 2.25 -28.40 6.14
C THR A 431 2.72 -27.98 4.75
N GLY A 432 2.34 -28.78 3.73
CA GLY A 432 2.54 -28.44 2.32
C GLY A 432 4.00 -28.12 1.97
N ARG A 433 4.94 -29.05 2.18
CA ARG A 433 6.38 -28.81 1.93
C ARG A 433 6.93 -27.56 2.64
N PHE A 434 6.51 -27.35 3.89
CA PHE A 434 6.84 -26.18 4.71
C PHE A 434 6.33 -24.85 4.13
N GLU A 435 5.17 -24.83 3.48
CA GLU A 435 4.55 -23.61 2.95
C GLU A 435 3.74 -22.85 3.99
N LYS A 436 3.21 -23.58 4.97
CA LYS A 436 2.34 -23.02 6.00
C LYS A 436 2.62 -23.72 7.32
N ILE A 437 2.39 -22.97 8.39
CA ILE A 437 2.45 -23.48 9.76
C ILE A 437 1.03 -23.55 10.31
N GLY A 438 0.70 -24.66 10.97
CA GLY A 438 -0.55 -24.90 11.69
C GLY A 438 -0.33 -24.98 13.20
N LEU A 439 -1.44 -24.93 13.96
CA LEU A 439 -1.46 -25.11 15.41
C LEU A 439 -1.95 -26.53 15.74
N LEU A 440 -1.25 -27.25 16.60
CA LEU A 440 -1.65 -28.61 16.99
C LEU A 440 -3.05 -28.60 17.63
N GLN A 441 -3.84 -29.64 17.33
CA GLN A 441 -5.27 -29.71 17.62
C GLN A 441 -5.61 -29.49 19.10
N LYS A 442 -4.74 -29.96 20.01
CA LYS A 442 -4.88 -29.75 21.47
C LYS A 442 -4.82 -28.28 21.94
N TYR A 443 -4.50 -27.34 21.06
CA TYR A 443 -4.42 -25.91 21.36
C TYR A 443 -5.36 -25.04 20.51
N LEU A 444 -6.25 -25.65 19.71
CA LEU A 444 -7.19 -24.92 18.83
C LEU A 444 -8.25 -24.14 19.59
#